data_AF-A0A7L5XYJ0-F1
#
_entry.id   AF-A0A7L5XYJ0-F1
#
_cell.length_a   1.000
_cell.length_b   1.000
_cell.length_c   1.000
_cell.angle_alpha   90.00
_cell.angle_beta   90.00
_cell.angle_gamma   90.00
#
_symmetry.space_group_name_H-M   'P 1'
#
loop_
_entity.id
_entity.type
_entity.pdbx_description
1 polymer ?
#
loop_
_entity_poly.entity_id
_entity_poly.type
_entity_poly.pdbx_seq_one_letter_code
_entity_poly.pdbx_strand_id
1 'polypeptide(L)'
;MKLVTTIAAAAVALVASAGMTFAQDAAKGEASFKKNCRACHAIGEGAKNLVGPEQNGLDGRKSGTVAGFNYSDANKNSGITWNQATFLEYIKDPKAKIPGTKMVFAGIKDEAEAKDLWAYIASFGPDGKRSEPRFQAGLNEKGASGALFGATSSVTAKRGTPHADIHRLRRLYGATLDSGMAAWRHG
;
A
#
# COMPACT_ATOMS: atom_id res chain seq x y z
N MET A 1 9.88 -15.15 -67.73
CA MET A 1 9.38 -16.35 -67.01
C MET A 1 10.57 -17.13 -66.46
N LYS A 2 10.47 -17.57 -65.17
CA LYS A 2 11.36 -18.45 -64.37
C LYS A 2 12.59 -17.71 -63.75
N LEU A 3 12.54 -17.23 -62.49
CA LEU A 3 12.74 -17.92 -61.18
C LEU A 3 14.08 -18.70 -61.16
N VAL A 4 15.00 -18.54 -60.20
CA VAL A 4 14.93 -19.09 -58.82
C VAL A 4 16.14 -18.59 -57.97
N THR A 5 15.82 -18.07 -56.78
CA THR A 5 16.52 -17.99 -55.46
C THR A 5 17.99 -18.38 -55.26
N THR A 6 18.72 -17.57 -54.47
CA THR A 6 19.47 -18.02 -53.26
C THR A 6 19.65 -16.86 -52.25
N ILE A 7 18.80 -16.84 -51.22
CA ILE A 7 19.00 -16.04 -50.01
C ILE A 7 19.84 -16.90 -49.06
N ALA A 8 21.06 -16.47 -48.75
CA ALA A 8 21.88 -17.12 -47.73
C ALA A 8 21.28 -16.84 -46.35
N ALA A 9 20.74 -17.88 -45.73
CA ALA A 9 20.16 -17.85 -44.39
C ALA A 9 21.25 -17.69 -43.32
N ALA A 10 21.37 -16.50 -42.74
CA ALA A 10 22.03 -16.31 -41.45
C ALA A 10 20.99 -16.55 -40.33
N ALA A 11 20.86 -17.80 -39.88
CA ALA A 11 20.07 -18.13 -38.72
C ALA A 11 20.84 -17.73 -37.44
N VAL A 12 20.68 -16.47 -37.01
CA VAL A 12 21.05 -16.06 -35.65
C VAL A 12 20.04 -16.68 -34.70
N ALA A 13 20.42 -17.77 -34.05
CA ALA A 13 19.65 -18.35 -32.96
C ALA A 13 19.63 -17.37 -31.78
N LEU A 14 18.58 -16.55 -31.72
CA LEU A 14 18.29 -15.68 -30.59
C LEU A 14 17.84 -16.58 -29.43
N VAL A 15 18.79 -17.03 -28.61
CA VAL A 15 18.48 -17.70 -27.34
C VAL A 15 17.92 -16.64 -26.40
N ALA A 16 16.60 -16.46 -26.43
CA ALA A 16 15.88 -15.68 -25.44
C ALA A 16 16.02 -16.37 -24.08
N SER A 17 17.00 -15.93 -23.29
CA SER A 17 17.07 -16.28 -21.88
C SER A 17 15.89 -15.59 -21.20
N ALA A 18 14.77 -16.29 -21.05
CA ALA A 18 13.71 -15.89 -20.13
C ALA A 18 14.29 -16.00 -18.72
N GLY A 19 14.94 -14.92 -18.27
CA GLY A 19 15.31 -14.79 -16.86
C GLY A 19 14.05 -14.96 -16.03
N MET A 20 14.06 -15.91 -15.10
CA MET A 20 13.00 -16.05 -14.11
C MET A 20 12.94 -14.74 -13.32
N THR A 21 11.99 -13.89 -13.69
CA THR A 21 11.63 -12.73 -12.88
C THR A 21 10.93 -13.28 -11.64
N PHE A 22 11.65 -13.36 -10.53
CA PHE A 22 11.04 -13.59 -9.23
C PHE A 22 10.20 -12.35 -8.90
N ALA A 23 8.91 -12.44 -9.21
CA ALA A 23 7.93 -11.50 -8.74
C ALA A 23 8.03 -11.46 -7.21
N GLN A 24 8.12 -10.26 -6.67
CA GLN A 24 8.24 -10.05 -5.23
C GLN A 24 6.93 -10.42 -4.54
N ASP A 25 7.01 -11.28 -3.54
CA ASP A 25 5.87 -11.83 -2.83
C ASP A 25 5.73 -11.15 -1.46
N ALA A 26 4.79 -10.20 -1.37
CA ALA A 26 4.54 -9.46 -0.14
C ALA A 26 4.10 -10.36 1.04
N ALA A 27 3.48 -11.53 0.77
CA ALA A 27 3.08 -12.46 1.83
C ALA A 27 4.29 -13.20 2.41
N LYS A 28 5.25 -13.61 1.56
CA LYS A 28 6.55 -14.12 2.02
C LYS A 28 7.35 -13.04 2.74
N GLY A 29 7.31 -11.81 2.26
CA GLY A 29 7.90 -10.66 2.92
C GLY A 29 7.34 -10.42 4.32
N GLU A 30 6.02 -10.54 4.49
CA GLU A 30 5.35 -10.46 5.79
C GLU A 30 5.85 -11.56 6.74
N ALA A 31 5.98 -12.80 6.24
CA ALA A 31 6.51 -13.91 7.01
C ALA A 31 7.97 -13.67 7.44
N SER A 32 8.81 -13.15 6.54
CA SER A 32 10.19 -12.75 6.87
C SER A 32 10.23 -11.63 7.90
N PHE A 33 9.40 -10.59 7.76
CA PHE A 33 9.32 -9.49 8.73
C PHE A 33 8.90 -10.01 10.11
N LYS A 34 7.88 -10.86 10.15
CA LYS A 34 7.45 -11.53 11.38
C LYS A 34 8.63 -12.29 11.98
N LYS A 35 9.29 -13.17 11.24
CA LYS A 35 10.40 -13.98 11.73
C LYS A 35 11.58 -13.15 12.25
N ASN A 36 12.02 -12.16 11.48
CA ASN A 36 13.33 -11.53 11.64
C ASN A 36 13.28 -10.13 12.29
N CYS A 37 12.17 -9.40 12.14
CA CYS A 37 12.12 -7.96 12.44
C CYS A 37 11.16 -7.60 13.59
N ARG A 38 10.05 -8.35 13.75
CA ARG A 38 8.95 -8.00 14.67
C ARG A 38 9.35 -7.83 16.13
N ALA A 39 10.43 -8.48 16.56
CA ALA A 39 10.91 -8.39 17.93
C ALA A 39 11.46 -6.99 18.26
N CYS A 40 11.95 -6.28 17.25
CA CYS A 40 12.60 -4.99 17.42
C CYS A 40 11.86 -3.85 16.71
N HIS A 41 11.02 -4.15 15.73
CA HIS A 41 10.38 -3.14 14.88
C HIS A 41 8.88 -3.35 14.82
N ALA A 42 8.14 -2.24 14.88
CA ALA A 42 6.75 -2.17 14.51
C ALA A 42 6.59 -1.59 13.10
N ILE A 43 5.51 -1.97 12.42
CA ILE A 43 5.09 -1.47 11.11
C ILE A 43 3.57 -1.51 11.05
N GLY A 44 2.95 -0.59 10.32
CA GLY A 44 1.51 -0.43 10.25
C GLY A 44 0.99 0.79 11.02
N GLU A 45 -0.32 0.99 10.96
CA GLU A 45 -1.01 2.08 11.64
C GLU A 45 -0.75 2.06 13.16
N GLY A 46 -0.38 3.21 13.71
CA GLY A 46 -0.08 3.33 15.14
C GLY A 46 1.22 2.65 15.60
N ALA A 47 2.08 2.23 14.67
CA ALA A 47 3.41 1.68 14.99
C ALA A 47 4.20 2.64 15.90
N LYS A 48 4.88 2.06 16.89
CA LYS A 48 5.71 2.78 17.86
C LYS A 48 7.16 2.32 17.75
N ASN A 49 8.08 3.19 18.16
CA ASN A 49 9.47 2.81 18.39
C ASN A 49 9.55 1.74 19.49
N LEU A 50 10.34 0.69 19.25
CA LEU A 50 10.61 -0.40 20.20
C LEU A 50 12.12 -0.42 20.50
N VAL A 51 12.74 -1.60 20.46
CA VAL A 51 14.21 -1.74 20.48
C VAL A 51 14.83 -1.07 19.25
N GLY A 52 14.15 -1.14 18.11
CA GLY A 52 14.44 -0.41 16.88
C GLY A 52 13.36 0.62 16.54
N PRO A 53 13.61 1.52 15.58
CA PRO A 53 12.62 2.49 15.12
C PRO A 53 11.45 1.82 14.39
N GLU A 54 10.31 2.49 14.29
CA GLU A 54 9.23 2.03 13.41
C GLU A 54 9.62 2.08 11.91
N GLN A 55 8.98 1.24 11.09
CA GLN A 55 9.41 0.96 9.70
C GLN A 55 8.47 1.50 8.61
N ASN A 56 7.49 2.36 8.94
CA ASN A 56 6.55 2.95 7.99
C ASN A 56 7.20 3.98 7.07
N GLY A 57 6.79 4.04 5.81
CA GLY A 57 7.30 5.01 4.84
C GLY A 57 8.81 4.91 4.66
N LEU A 58 9.37 3.69 4.71
CA LEU A 58 10.82 3.51 4.63
C LEU A 58 11.37 3.92 3.27
N ASP A 59 10.65 3.66 2.17
CA ASP A 59 11.11 4.02 0.83
C ASP A 59 11.23 5.54 0.64
N GLY A 60 12.42 5.99 0.25
CA GLY A 60 12.78 7.40 0.15
C GLY A 60 13.17 8.08 1.47
N ARG A 61 13.00 7.42 2.62
CA ARG A 61 13.31 8.00 3.93
C ARG A 61 14.81 8.04 4.18
N LYS A 62 15.30 9.12 4.78
CA LYS A 62 16.70 9.21 5.24
C LYS A 62 16.91 8.30 6.45
N SER A 63 18.08 7.66 6.53
CA SER A 63 18.44 6.88 7.72
C SER A 63 18.59 7.78 8.94
N GLY A 64 18.24 7.28 10.12
CA GLY A 64 18.45 8.01 11.37
C GLY A 64 17.44 9.12 11.67
N THR A 65 16.27 9.15 11.02
CA THR A 65 15.33 10.30 11.11
C THR A 65 13.98 10.01 11.73
N VAL A 66 13.69 8.79 12.22
CA VAL A 66 12.42 8.53 12.91
C VAL A 66 12.38 9.31 14.22
N ALA A 67 11.34 10.13 14.39
CA ALA A 67 11.17 10.98 15.55
C ALA A 67 11.11 10.15 16.85
N GLY A 68 11.77 10.64 17.89
CA GLY A 68 11.76 10.02 19.22
C GLY A 68 12.57 8.71 19.35
N PHE A 69 13.26 8.24 18.31
CA PHE A 69 14.17 7.10 18.41
C PHE A 69 15.62 7.55 18.62
N ASN A 70 16.34 6.92 19.55
CA ASN A 70 17.74 7.26 19.85
C ASN A 70 18.73 6.43 19.00
N TYR A 71 18.96 6.89 17.78
CA TYR A 71 19.92 6.29 16.84
C TYR A 71 21.37 6.30 17.35
N SER A 72 22.23 5.47 16.75
CA SER A 72 23.68 5.67 16.88
C SER A 72 24.14 6.83 16.01
N ASP A 73 25.28 7.44 16.35
CA ASP A 73 25.88 8.49 15.52
C ASP A 73 26.21 7.99 14.12
N ALA A 74 26.66 6.73 14.01
CA ALA A 74 26.89 6.09 12.72
C ALA A 74 25.62 6.02 11.85
N ASN A 75 24.46 5.70 12.43
CA ASN A 75 23.22 5.59 11.66
C ASN A 75 22.72 6.98 11.19
N LYS A 76 22.77 7.98 12.09
CA LYS A 76 22.43 9.38 11.79
C LYS A 76 23.30 9.97 10.67
N ASN A 77 24.60 9.65 10.69
CA ASN A 77 25.59 10.20 9.77
C ASN A 77 25.87 9.31 8.55
N SER A 78 25.12 8.22 8.37
CA SER A 78 25.36 7.25 7.29
C SER A 78 25.17 7.82 5.88
N GLY A 79 24.42 8.93 5.73
CA GLY A 79 24.06 9.51 4.43
C GLY A 79 23.08 8.67 3.61
N ILE A 80 22.62 7.52 4.14
CA ILE A 80 21.77 6.59 3.42
C ILE A 80 20.37 7.19 3.25
N THR A 81 19.87 7.06 2.03
CA THR A 81 18.44 7.20 1.71
C THR A 81 17.95 5.81 1.36
N TRP A 82 16.95 5.33 2.07
CA TRP A 82 16.43 4.01 1.87
C TRP A 82 15.72 3.90 0.53
N ASN A 83 16.06 2.85 -0.19
CA ASN A 83 15.39 2.34 -1.38
C ASN A 83 15.72 0.85 -1.46
N GLN A 84 15.19 0.15 -2.47
CA GLN A 84 15.41 -1.29 -2.58
C GLN A 84 16.89 -1.67 -2.60
N ALA A 85 17.70 -1.01 -3.43
CA ALA A 85 19.12 -1.35 -3.58
C ALA A 85 19.90 -1.20 -2.26
N THR A 86 19.76 -0.03 -1.63
CA THR A 86 20.44 0.27 -0.35
C THR A 86 19.96 -0.63 0.79
N PHE A 87 18.67 -0.98 0.81
CA PHE A 87 18.12 -1.92 1.78
C PHE A 87 18.69 -3.32 1.60
N LEU A 88 18.73 -3.84 0.36
CA LEU A 88 19.27 -5.17 0.07
C LEU A 88 20.75 -5.30 0.43
N GLU A 89 21.53 -4.23 0.25
CA GLU A 89 22.91 -4.19 0.72
C GLU A 89 23.01 -4.17 2.24
N TYR A 90 22.19 -3.33 2.90
CA TYR A 90 22.21 -3.18 4.35
C TYR A 90 21.75 -4.44 5.08
N ILE A 91 20.65 -5.06 4.64
CA ILE A 91 20.03 -6.16 5.36
C ILE A 91 20.85 -7.46 5.30
N LYS A 92 21.78 -7.58 4.33
CA LYS A 92 22.74 -8.69 4.23
C LYS A 92 23.72 -8.71 5.40
N ASP A 93 24.20 -7.54 5.82
CA ASP A 93 25.05 -7.36 7.00
C ASP A 93 24.99 -5.90 7.49
N PRO A 94 24.08 -5.59 8.44
CA PRO A 94 23.91 -4.22 8.93
C PRO A 94 25.16 -3.62 9.56
N LYS A 95 25.98 -4.44 10.23
CA LYS A 95 27.19 -3.95 10.91
C LYS A 95 28.30 -3.66 9.92
N ALA A 96 28.41 -4.43 8.84
CA ALA A 96 29.34 -4.12 7.76
C ALA A 96 28.91 -2.86 6.98
N LYS A 97 27.61 -2.71 6.68
CA LYS A 97 27.12 -1.57 5.91
C LYS A 97 27.11 -0.25 6.68
N ILE A 98 26.80 -0.28 7.98
CA ILE A 98 26.86 0.88 8.88
C ILE A 98 27.69 0.49 10.12
N PRO A 99 29.03 0.59 10.04
CA PRO A 99 29.90 0.33 11.19
C PRO A 99 29.54 1.24 12.37
N GLY A 100 29.28 0.65 13.54
CA GLY A 100 28.78 1.38 14.71
C GLY A 100 27.25 1.50 14.78
N THR A 101 26.50 0.81 13.92
CA THR A 101 25.06 0.62 14.14
C THR A 101 24.79 -0.14 15.44
N LYS A 102 23.72 0.24 16.14
CA LYS A 102 23.21 -0.47 17.33
C LYS A 102 22.35 -1.68 16.96
N MET A 103 22.02 -1.87 15.68
CA MET A 103 21.23 -3.02 15.23
C MET A 103 22.05 -4.32 15.33
N VAL A 104 21.66 -5.19 16.25
CA VAL A 104 22.26 -6.53 16.40
C VAL A 104 21.44 -7.52 15.58
N PHE A 105 21.85 -7.72 14.33
CA PHE A 105 21.20 -8.64 13.41
C PHE A 105 22.26 -9.32 12.54
N ALA A 106 22.15 -10.65 12.37
CA ALA A 106 23.13 -11.44 11.61
C ALA A 106 23.00 -11.25 10.08
N GLY A 107 21.87 -10.71 9.62
CA GLY A 107 21.60 -10.43 8.22
C GLY A 107 20.77 -11.49 7.50
N ILE A 108 20.19 -11.11 6.36
CA ILE A 108 19.46 -11.99 5.43
C ILE A 108 20.31 -12.13 4.16
N LYS A 109 20.92 -13.31 3.98
CA LYS A 109 21.80 -13.59 2.83
C LYS A 109 21.04 -14.04 1.58
N ASP A 110 19.86 -14.62 1.77
CA ASP A 110 18.98 -15.01 0.67
C ASP A 110 18.41 -13.74 0.02
N GLU A 111 18.75 -13.54 -1.25
CA GLU A 111 18.35 -12.33 -1.97
C GLU A 111 16.85 -12.31 -2.28
N ALA A 112 16.22 -13.47 -2.51
CA ALA A 112 14.78 -13.53 -2.74
C ALA A 112 14.02 -13.16 -1.46
N GLU A 113 14.42 -13.71 -0.31
CA GLU A 113 13.84 -13.33 1.00
C GLU A 113 14.02 -11.84 1.27
N ALA A 114 15.21 -11.29 1.01
CA ALA A 114 15.49 -9.87 1.24
C ALA A 114 14.64 -8.95 0.34
N LYS A 115 14.43 -9.34 -0.93
CA LYS A 115 13.58 -8.57 -1.85
C LYS A 115 12.10 -8.71 -1.50
N ASP A 116 11.62 -9.89 -1.11
CA ASP A 116 10.25 -10.10 -0.62
C ASP A 116 9.99 -9.24 0.63
N LEU A 117 10.94 -9.24 1.58
CA LEU A 117 10.90 -8.41 2.78
C LEU A 117 10.82 -6.92 2.43
N TRP A 118 11.63 -6.45 1.47
CA TRP A 118 11.55 -5.07 0.98
C TRP A 118 10.16 -4.76 0.42
N ALA A 119 9.60 -5.63 -0.44
CA ALA A 119 8.29 -5.42 -1.03
C ALA A 119 7.19 -5.30 0.04
N TYR A 120 7.27 -6.10 1.11
CA TYR A 120 6.40 -5.96 2.26
C TYR A 120 6.58 -4.62 2.98
N ILE A 121 7.80 -4.24 3.37
CA ILE A 121 8.05 -3.01 4.14
C ILE A 121 7.70 -1.76 3.33
N ALA A 122 8.12 -1.71 2.07
CA ALA A 122 7.88 -0.58 1.17
C ALA A 122 6.39 -0.40 0.81
N SER A 123 5.56 -1.42 1.05
CA SER A 123 4.11 -1.29 0.89
C SER A 123 3.47 -0.39 1.95
N PHE A 124 4.17 -0.02 3.03
CA PHE A 124 3.61 0.85 4.08
C PHE A 124 4.00 2.30 3.86
N GLY A 125 2.99 3.18 3.71
CA GLY A 125 3.18 4.63 3.65
C GLY A 125 3.60 5.21 5.01
N PRO A 126 3.96 6.51 5.08
CA PRO A 126 4.33 7.17 6.34
C PRO A 126 3.24 7.18 7.41
N ASP A 127 1.97 7.06 7.00
CA ASP A 127 0.81 6.93 7.88
C ASP A 127 0.59 5.50 8.40
N GLY A 128 1.42 4.54 7.97
CA GLY A 128 1.32 3.14 8.33
C GLY A 128 0.25 2.38 7.57
N LYS A 129 -0.40 2.99 6.58
CA LYS A 129 -1.35 2.29 5.72
C LYS A 129 -0.61 1.53 4.64
N ARG A 130 -1.08 0.32 4.35
CA ARG A 130 -0.56 -0.47 3.23
C ARG A 130 -1.13 0.10 1.93
N SER A 131 -0.26 0.44 0.98
CA SER A 131 -0.68 0.66 -0.40
C SER A 131 -1.16 -0.67 -0.96
N GLU A 132 -2.39 -0.70 -1.49
CA GLU A 132 -2.87 -1.83 -2.28
C GLU A 132 -1.81 -2.19 -3.36
N PRO A 133 -1.61 -3.49 -3.67
CA PRO A 133 -0.71 -3.88 -4.74
C PRO A 133 -1.07 -3.06 -5.98
N ARG A 134 -0.10 -2.27 -6.48
CA ARG A 134 -0.31 -1.27 -7.54
C ARG A 134 -0.71 -1.87 -8.91
N PHE A 135 -1.18 -3.12 -8.94
CA PHE A 135 -1.66 -3.81 -10.14
C PHE A 135 -3.19 -3.89 -10.27
N GLN A 136 -3.99 -3.32 -9.36
CA GLN A 136 -5.46 -3.27 -9.54
C GLN A 136 -6.12 -1.90 -9.28
N ALA A 137 -5.36 -0.80 -9.34
CA ALA A 137 -5.97 0.53 -9.43
C ALA A 137 -6.39 0.80 -10.88
N GLY A 138 -7.47 0.13 -11.32
CA GLY A 138 -8.01 0.24 -12.66
C GLY A 138 -9.52 -0.03 -12.79
N LEU A 139 -10.27 -0.17 -11.69
CA LEU A 139 -11.73 -0.39 -11.74
C LEU A 139 -12.53 0.27 -10.61
N ASN A 140 -12.04 1.33 -9.98
CA ASN A 140 -12.82 2.07 -8.98
C ASN A 140 -12.45 3.55 -8.88
N GLU A 141 -12.42 4.25 -10.01
CA GLU A 141 -12.60 5.70 -10.02
C GLU A 141 -13.66 6.09 -11.06
N LYS A 142 -14.81 6.59 -10.56
CA LYS A 142 -15.84 7.39 -11.25
C LYS A 142 -16.89 6.68 -12.10
N GLY A 143 -17.77 5.94 -11.41
CA GLY A 143 -19.19 5.79 -11.80
C GLY A 143 -20.08 6.81 -11.08
N ALA A 144 -19.79 8.11 -11.19
CA ALA A 144 -20.66 9.19 -10.70
C ALA A 144 -20.29 10.55 -11.32
N SER A 145 -20.63 10.74 -12.60
CA SER A 145 -21.09 12.03 -13.15
C SER A 145 -21.20 11.91 -14.66
N GLY A 146 -22.45 11.89 -15.13
CA GLY A 146 -22.81 11.86 -16.53
C GLY A 146 -24.31 12.06 -16.62
N ALA A 147 -24.78 13.23 -16.20
CA ALA A 147 -26.11 13.70 -16.45
C ALA A 147 -26.36 13.65 -17.97
N LEU A 148 -27.22 12.73 -18.39
CA LEU A 148 -27.72 12.66 -19.75
C LEU A 148 -28.68 13.84 -19.96
N PHE A 149 -28.17 14.91 -20.58
CA PHE A 149 -28.98 15.79 -21.40
C PHE A 149 -29.47 14.99 -22.61
N GLY A 150 -30.78 14.90 -22.78
CA GLY A 150 -31.39 14.18 -23.90
C GLY A 150 -32.90 14.04 -23.74
N ALA A 151 -33.60 15.16 -23.61
CA ALA A 151 -35.05 15.20 -23.76
C ALA A 151 -35.43 14.80 -25.18
N THR A 152 -36.35 13.84 -25.35
CA THR A 152 -37.54 13.97 -26.21
C THR A 152 -38.53 12.86 -25.85
N SER A 153 -39.64 13.23 -25.23
CA SER A 153 -40.98 12.68 -25.54
C SER A 153 -42.01 13.47 -24.75
N SER A 154 -42.81 14.19 -25.53
CA SER A 154 -43.92 15.06 -25.20
C SER A 154 -45.03 14.29 -24.48
N VAL A 155 -45.36 14.70 -23.25
CA VAL A 155 -46.72 14.56 -22.70
C VAL A 155 -47.10 15.86 -22.01
N THR A 156 -48.30 16.29 -22.36
CA THR A 156 -48.91 17.60 -22.26
C THR A 156 -49.07 18.09 -20.82
N ALA A 157 -48.68 19.35 -20.57
CA ALA A 157 -48.95 20.07 -19.35
C ALA A 157 -50.46 20.32 -19.14
N LYS A 158 -50.99 19.95 -17.97
CA LYS A 158 -52.17 20.63 -17.40
C LYS A 158 -51.72 21.48 -16.21
N ARG A 159 -51.98 22.77 -16.37
CA ARG A 159 -51.69 23.89 -15.46
C ARG A 159 -52.68 23.86 -14.29
N GLY A 160 -52.19 23.98 -13.06
CA GLY A 160 -53.04 24.16 -11.87
C GLY A 160 -52.26 24.16 -10.56
N THR A 161 -51.91 25.34 -10.07
CA THR A 161 -51.70 25.67 -8.65
C THR A 161 -52.64 26.84 -8.34
N PRO A 162 -53.03 27.16 -7.07
CA PRO A 162 -52.30 26.91 -5.83
C PRO A 162 -53.15 26.56 -4.58
N HIS A 163 -52.45 26.49 -3.44
CA HIS A 163 -52.89 26.62 -2.03
C HIS A 163 -53.27 25.38 -1.20
N ALA A 164 -52.52 25.26 -0.08
CA ALA A 164 -52.85 24.73 1.25
C ALA A 164 -53.33 23.26 1.39
N ASP A 165 -52.62 22.46 2.20
CA ASP A 165 -53.11 22.05 3.53
C ASP A 165 -52.07 21.15 4.27
N ILE A 166 -51.59 21.60 5.43
CA ILE A 166 -50.57 20.91 6.26
C ILE A 166 -51.20 19.82 7.16
N HIS A 167 -52.52 19.59 7.10
CA HIS A 167 -53.21 18.71 8.06
C HIS A 167 -53.40 17.24 7.66
N ARG A 168 -52.66 16.70 6.67
CA ARG A 168 -52.83 15.29 6.22
C ARG A 168 -51.56 14.42 6.20
N LEU A 169 -50.62 14.63 7.13
CA LEU A 169 -49.49 13.72 7.35
C LEU A 169 -49.37 13.18 8.79
N ARG A 170 -50.51 13.10 9.52
CA ARG A 170 -50.61 12.41 10.82
C ARG A 170 -51.57 11.22 10.75
N ARG A 171 -51.39 10.32 9.78
CA ARG A 171 -52.16 9.07 9.70
C ARG A 171 -51.46 7.92 8.97
N LEU A 172 -50.13 7.79 9.06
CA LEU A 172 -49.44 6.60 8.55
C LEU A 172 -48.30 6.05 9.43
N TYR A 173 -47.94 6.68 10.54
CA TYR A 173 -46.97 6.11 11.50
C TYR A 173 -47.53 6.16 12.92
N GLY A 174 -48.28 5.10 13.24
CA GLY A 174 -48.66 4.79 14.62
C GLY A 174 -47.49 4.17 15.36
N ALA A 175 -47.23 4.71 16.54
CA ALA A 175 -46.78 4.06 17.77
C ALA A 175 -45.82 2.86 17.65
N THR A 176 -44.58 3.05 18.14
CA THR A 176 -43.94 2.27 19.22
C THR A 176 -42.44 2.59 19.21
N LEU A 177 -41.77 2.35 20.36
CA LEU A 177 -40.37 2.59 20.68
C LEU A 177 -40.07 3.89 21.44
N ASP A 178 -40.83 4.14 22.50
CA ASP A 178 -40.30 4.75 23.72
C ASP A 178 -40.07 3.62 24.75
N SER A 179 -38.85 3.07 24.78
CA SER A 179 -38.30 2.19 25.82
C SER A 179 -36.87 1.80 25.43
N GLY A 180 -35.88 2.61 25.79
CA GLY A 180 -34.48 2.23 25.50
C GLY A 180 -33.37 3.22 25.90
N MET A 181 -33.65 4.25 26.71
CA MET A 181 -32.63 5.16 27.22
C MET A 181 -32.73 5.30 28.74
N ALA A 182 -32.24 4.30 29.46
CA ALA A 182 -31.95 4.41 30.89
C ALA A 182 -31.02 3.28 31.36
N ALA A 183 -29.69 3.41 31.13
CA ALA A 183 -28.68 2.62 31.86
C ALA A 183 -27.24 3.13 31.62
N TRP A 184 -26.93 4.38 32.00
CA TRP A 184 -25.54 4.79 32.27
C TRP A 184 -25.53 5.86 33.37
N ARG A 185 -25.61 5.42 34.62
CA ARG A 185 -25.21 6.19 35.80
C ARG A 185 -24.93 5.20 36.94
N HIS A 186 -23.71 5.30 37.48
CA HIS A 186 -23.13 4.62 38.65
C HIS A 186 -22.46 3.26 38.41
N GLY A 187 -21.14 3.23 38.66
CA GLY A 187 -20.24 2.09 38.59
C GLY A 187 -18.84 2.54 38.25
#